data_AF-A0A959QGU1-F1
#
_entry.id   AF-A0A959QGU1-F1
#
_cell.length_a   1.000
_cell.length_b   1.000
_cell.length_c   1.000
_cell.angle_alpha   90.00
_cell.angle_beta   90.00
_cell.angle_gamma   90.00
#
_symmetry.space_group_name_H-M   'P 1'
#
loop_
_entity.id
_entity.type
_entity.pdbx_description
1 polymer ?
#
loop_
_entity_poly.entity_id
_entity_poly.type
_entity_poly.pdbx_seq_one_letter_code
_entity_poly.pdbx_strand_id
1 'polypeptide(L)'
;MKNLVTFVLSLLITTTPYTQSLPTFSDQVFRQEIKISVPLPLSMNGEIIRVIPYRGDIVMVCTGGIFRYSKSTWTEVAKGQWQHAFTDAEQQIWLISQDSILAFAKDTGVPLPMEARDHRVISGFYERSTDKFYIGTEKGLYSFDGQWQLHDQIRDFTVNDIKSGFGDDLWVATMDGLWRRNNHNWVNLDNVLMAEANDRQYFSLMNIDSGAYLAYSAPLSVGGIARDGNHWVWSGNSGLPYGPVTLIRARENTFWLGTSMGAIRRDDKSWHYYLGKRWLEEPEVVDILPLEDRTWLATPNSISEIKEININLRDKAEFYDSLIQIRHNRLGLINRSRLTIPGDISTSHAINQDNDGLWTATYLVAQCFRYAATKSEESRELAIRTYEALERLETVTGISGYPARSFARAEDVVEQSRSPHPKKWHRS
;
A
#
# COMPACT_ATOMS: atom_id res chain seq x y z
N MET A 1 1.10 -49.49 -12.27
CA MET A 1 1.47 -48.24 -12.99
C MET A 1 0.28 -47.53 -13.62
N LYS A 2 -0.43 -48.05 -14.65
CA LYS A 2 -1.69 -47.42 -15.09
C LYS A 2 -2.80 -47.44 -14.02
N ASN A 3 -2.85 -48.51 -13.21
CA ASN A 3 -3.98 -48.74 -12.30
C ASN A 3 -3.98 -47.91 -11.02
N LEU A 4 -2.84 -47.42 -10.50
CA LEU A 4 -2.82 -46.74 -9.19
C LEU A 4 -3.23 -45.26 -9.30
N VAL A 5 -2.77 -44.57 -10.35
CA VAL A 5 -3.22 -43.21 -10.68
C VAL A 5 -4.71 -43.21 -11.03
N THR A 6 -5.16 -44.20 -11.80
CA THR A 6 -6.60 -44.42 -12.04
C THR A 6 -7.35 -44.74 -10.75
N PHE A 7 -6.77 -45.50 -9.81
CA PHE A 7 -7.41 -45.83 -8.54
C PHE A 7 -7.56 -44.63 -7.61
N VAL A 8 -6.56 -43.74 -7.48
CA VAL A 8 -6.67 -42.50 -6.70
C VAL A 8 -7.68 -41.54 -7.34
N LEU A 9 -7.68 -41.43 -8.67
CA LEU A 9 -8.72 -40.70 -9.41
C LEU A 9 -10.11 -41.29 -9.20
N SER A 10 -10.23 -42.63 -9.11
CA SER A 10 -11.52 -43.31 -8.92
C SER A 10 -12.03 -43.22 -7.48
N LEU A 11 -11.17 -43.29 -6.48
CA LEU A 11 -11.55 -43.27 -5.06
C LEU A 11 -12.07 -41.88 -4.63
N LEU A 12 -11.53 -40.82 -5.22
CA LEU A 12 -12.02 -39.44 -5.05
C LEU A 12 -13.37 -39.19 -5.75
N ILE A 13 -13.72 -40.00 -6.75
CA ILE A 13 -14.97 -39.87 -7.53
C ILE A 13 -16.09 -40.76 -6.95
N THR A 14 -15.78 -41.86 -6.24
CA THR A 14 -16.75 -42.92 -5.94
C THR A 14 -17.23 -43.00 -4.49
N THR A 15 -16.71 -42.20 -3.56
CA THR A 15 -17.08 -42.31 -2.13
C THR A 15 -17.94 -41.17 -1.57
N THR A 16 -18.43 -40.26 -2.43
CA THR A 16 -19.47 -39.28 -2.06
C THR A 16 -20.75 -39.54 -2.87
N PRO A 17 -21.93 -39.71 -2.24
CA PRO A 17 -23.21 -39.88 -2.93
C PRO A 17 -23.74 -38.56 -3.51
N TYR A 18 -22.85 -37.64 -3.87
CA TYR A 18 -23.14 -36.43 -4.60
C TYR A 18 -22.46 -36.56 -5.97
N THR A 19 -23.19 -37.08 -6.95
CA THR A 19 -23.02 -36.69 -8.36
C THR A 19 -23.42 -35.22 -8.50
N GLN A 20 -22.69 -34.32 -7.83
CA GLN A 20 -22.58 -32.97 -8.32
C GLN A 20 -21.78 -33.08 -9.61
N SER A 21 -22.40 -32.70 -10.73
CA SER A 21 -21.64 -32.33 -11.92
C SER A 21 -20.48 -31.45 -11.45
N LEU A 22 -19.24 -31.88 -11.70
CA LEU A 22 -18.08 -31.03 -11.43
C LEU A 22 -18.40 -29.67 -12.05
N PRO A 23 -18.35 -28.58 -11.28
CA PRO A 23 -18.76 -27.28 -11.78
C PRO A 23 -18.00 -27.02 -13.09
N THR A 24 -18.74 -26.68 -14.13
CA THR A 24 -18.14 -26.23 -15.40
C THR A 24 -17.22 -25.07 -15.09
N PHE A 25 -15.99 -25.15 -15.62
CA PHE A 25 -14.98 -24.12 -15.41
C PHE A 25 -15.53 -22.77 -15.83
N SER A 26 -15.47 -21.78 -14.94
CA SER A 26 -15.96 -20.43 -15.20
C SER A 26 -14.81 -19.56 -15.65
N ASP A 27 -14.89 -19.02 -16.88
CA ASP A 27 -14.00 -17.94 -17.34
C ASP A 27 -14.50 -16.57 -16.83
N GLN A 28 -15.29 -16.55 -15.75
CA GLN A 28 -15.71 -15.32 -15.10
C GLN A 28 -14.49 -14.51 -14.66
N VAL A 29 -14.47 -13.28 -15.16
CA VAL A 29 -13.46 -12.29 -14.82
C VAL A 29 -13.78 -11.71 -13.44
N PHE A 30 -12.75 -11.55 -12.62
CA PHE A 30 -12.79 -10.80 -11.38
C PHE A 30 -11.67 -9.76 -11.37
N ARG A 31 -11.79 -8.80 -10.46
CA ARG A 31 -10.78 -7.75 -10.28
C ARG A 31 -9.69 -8.25 -9.33
N GLN A 32 -8.46 -8.27 -9.81
CA GLN A 32 -7.27 -8.57 -9.02
C GLN A 32 -6.47 -7.29 -8.83
N GLU A 33 -6.25 -6.93 -7.58
CA GLU A 33 -5.36 -5.85 -7.24
C GLU A 33 -3.90 -6.25 -7.45
N ILE A 34 -3.12 -5.36 -8.07
CA ILE A 34 -1.68 -5.50 -8.31
C ILE A 34 -0.95 -4.20 -7.98
N LYS A 35 0.37 -4.32 -7.78
CA LYS A 35 1.30 -3.21 -7.60
C LYS A 35 2.18 -3.05 -8.84
N ILE A 36 2.35 -1.81 -9.30
CA ILE A 36 3.31 -1.41 -10.32
C ILE A 36 4.20 -0.33 -9.72
N SER A 37 5.53 -0.46 -9.88
CA SER A 37 6.44 0.64 -9.53
C SER A 37 6.36 1.73 -10.60
N VAL A 38 6.15 2.98 -10.20
CA VAL A 38 6.27 4.13 -11.09
C VAL A 38 7.72 4.62 -10.99
N PRO A 39 8.54 4.48 -12.04
CA PRO A 39 9.94 4.90 -11.99
C PRO A 39 10.03 6.40 -11.75
N LEU A 40 10.88 6.81 -10.80
CA LEU A 40 11.16 8.22 -10.53
C LEU A 40 12.18 8.78 -11.56
N PRO A 41 12.16 10.09 -11.84
CA PRO A 41 13.13 10.68 -12.75
C PRO A 41 14.55 10.55 -12.19
N LEU A 42 15.52 10.19 -13.03
CA LEU A 42 16.93 10.06 -12.63
C LEU A 42 17.54 11.38 -12.12
N SER A 43 16.97 12.53 -12.54
CA SER A 43 17.38 13.85 -12.04
C SER A 43 16.69 14.25 -10.74
N MET A 44 15.83 13.40 -10.15
CA MET A 44 15.22 13.66 -8.86
C MET A 44 16.29 13.89 -7.80
N ASN A 45 16.14 15.00 -7.08
CA ASN A 45 16.95 15.33 -5.93
C ASN A 45 16.04 15.61 -4.73
N GLY A 46 16.44 15.11 -3.56
CA GLY A 46 15.63 15.17 -2.35
C GLY A 46 14.47 14.18 -2.32
N GLU A 47 13.61 14.31 -1.32
CA GLU A 47 12.51 13.39 -1.03
C GLU A 47 11.18 13.93 -1.56
N ILE A 48 10.25 13.03 -1.90
CA ILE A 48 8.89 13.40 -2.31
C ILE A 48 8.16 14.06 -1.14
N ILE A 49 7.57 15.22 -1.40
CA ILE A 49 6.69 15.93 -0.46
C ILE A 49 5.24 15.68 -0.85
N ARG A 50 4.90 15.84 -2.14
CA ARG A 50 3.53 15.76 -2.65
C ARG A 50 3.46 15.23 -4.07
N VAL A 51 2.38 14.51 -4.40
CA VAL A 51 1.97 14.15 -5.76
C VAL A 51 0.56 14.67 -6.04
N ILE A 52 0.45 15.63 -6.96
CA ILE A 52 -0.73 16.48 -7.11
C ILE A 52 -1.22 16.43 -8.57
N PRO A 53 -2.52 16.20 -8.84
CA PRO A 53 -3.06 16.34 -10.17
C PRO A 53 -3.09 17.82 -10.58
N TYR A 54 -2.63 18.13 -11.79
CA TYR A 54 -2.58 19.49 -12.29
C TYR A 54 -2.82 19.55 -13.81
N ARG A 55 -3.98 20.08 -14.19
CA ARG A 55 -4.37 20.33 -15.61
C ARG A 55 -4.18 19.11 -16.52
N GLY A 56 -4.60 17.94 -16.06
CA GLY A 56 -4.53 16.68 -16.82
C GLY A 56 -3.22 15.90 -16.69
N ASP A 57 -2.21 16.49 -16.05
CA ASP A 57 -0.95 15.83 -15.70
C ASP A 57 -0.83 15.63 -14.18
N ILE A 58 0.27 15.04 -13.73
CA ILE A 58 0.61 14.92 -12.31
C ILE A 58 1.89 15.73 -12.05
N VAL A 59 1.88 16.54 -11.01
CA VAL A 59 3.05 17.28 -10.52
C VAL A 59 3.54 16.61 -9.24
N MET A 60 4.80 16.21 -9.23
CA MET A 60 5.50 15.74 -8.05
C MET A 60 6.38 16.88 -7.53
N VAL A 61 6.18 17.26 -6.28
CA VAL A 61 7.03 18.22 -5.58
C VAL A 61 7.94 17.43 -4.65
N CYS A 62 9.24 17.60 -4.82
CA CYS A 62 10.28 17.03 -3.97
C CYS A 62 11.02 18.15 -3.24
N THR A 63 11.77 17.85 -2.19
CA THR A 63 12.55 18.86 -1.46
C THR A 63 13.58 19.57 -2.34
N GLY A 64 14.13 18.90 -3.37
CA GLY A 64 15.12 19.47 -4.29
C GLY A 64 14.60 19.95 -5.65
N GLY A 65 13.32 19.73 -5.99
CA GLY A 65 12.82 20.05 -7.33
C GLY A 65 11.36 19.66 -7.58
N ILE A 66 10.85 20.07 -8.74
CA ILE A 66 9.46 19.83 -9.17
C ILE A 66 9.48 19.12 -10.51
N PHE A 67 8.72 18.05 -10.62
CA PHE A 67 8.64 17.20 -11.81
C PHE A 67 7.20 17.08 -12.28
N ARG A 68 7.00 17.08 -13.59
CA ARG A 68 5.69 16.87 -14.22
C ARG A 68 5.69 15.53 -14.92
N TYR A 69 4.70 14.70 -14.61
CA TYR A 69 4.43 13.43 -15.27
C TYR A 69 3.34 13.63 -16.32
N SER A 70 3.71 13.44 -17.58
CA SER A 70 2.78 13.46 -18.71
C SER A 70 3.13 12.33 -19.67
N LYS A 71 2.12 11.65 -20.21
CA LYS A 71 2.32 10.56 -21.19
C LYS A 71 3.38 9.53 -20.74
N SER A 72 3.28 9.13 -19.49
CA SER A 72 4.18 8.15 -18.86
C SER A 72 5.65 8.58 -18.69
N THR A 73 5.95 9.88 -18.80
CA THR A 73 7.31 10.41 -18.72
C THR A 73 7.39 11.56 -17.72
N TRP A 74 8.44 11.57 -16.90
CA TRP A 74 8.75 12.69 -16.01
C TRP A 74 9.59 13.75 -16.73
N THR A 75 9.27 15.03 -16.51
CA THR A 75 10.07 16.18 -16.95
C THR A 75 10.31 17.10 -15.76
N GLU A 76 11.57 17.46 -15.51
CA GLU A 76 11.92 18.45 -14.49
C GLU A 76 11.43 19.84 -14.91
N VAL A 77 10.66 20.48 -14.04
CA VAL A 77 10.04 21.80 -14.30
C VAL A 77 10.80 22.90 -13.59
N ALA A 78 11.24 22.66 -12.36
CA ALA A 78 11.95 23.64 -11.56
C ALA A 78 12.86 22.98 -10.53
N LYS A 79 14.00 23.60 -10.25
CA LYS A 79 14.85 23.30 -9.08
C LYS A 79 14.50 24.23 -7.94
N GLY A 80 14.69 23.77 -6.71
CA GLY A 80 14.44 24.61 -5.54
C GLY A 80 14.72 23.89 -4.23
N GLN A 81 14.45 24.58 -3.13
CA GLN A 81 14.45 24.02 -1.77
C GLN A 81 13.01 24.16 -1.24
N TRP A 82 12.24 23.10 -1.43
CA TRP A 82 10.81 23.08 -1.13
C TRP A 82 10.57 22.42 0.23
N GLN A 83 9.73 23.03 1.06
CA GLN A 83 9.32 22.48 2.35
C GLN A 83 7.93 21.84 2.30
N HIS A 84 7.01 22.46 1.54
CA HIS A 84 5.65 21.98 1.45
C HIS A 84 4.99 22.40 0.12
N ALA A 85 3.88 21.76 -0.23
CA ALA A 85 3.02 22.19 -1.32
C ALA A 85 1.56 21.84 -1.01
N PHE A 86 0.63 22.68 -1.46
CA PHE A 86 -0.80 22.46 -1.32
C PHE A 86 -1.56 22.99 -2.54
N THR A 87 -2.83 22.61 -2.67
CA THR A 87 -3.72 23.11 -3.74
C THR A 87 -4.84 23.93 -3.16
N ASP A 88 -5.20 25.00 -3.85
CA ASP A 88 -6.40 25.77 -3.53
C ASP A 88 -7.65 25.23 -4.27
N ALA A 89 -8.78 25.91 -4.06
CA ALA A 89 -10.06 25.54 -4.64
C ALA A 89 -10.11 25.63 -6.19
N GLU A 90 -9.21 26.37 -6.83
CA GLU A 90 -9.09 26.44 -8.29
C GLU A 90 -8.02 25.50 -8.85
N GLN A 91 -7.53 24.57 -8.03
CA GLN A 91 -6.47 23.63 -8.39
C GLN A 91 -5.14 24.32 -8.72
N GLN A 92 -4.93 25.55 -8.27
CA GLN A 92 -3.61 26.18 -8.31
C GLN A 92 -2.74 25.51 -7.24
N ILE A 93 -1.55 25.08 -7.63
CA ILE A 93 -0.54 24.58 -6.70
C ILE A 93 0.17 25.79 -6.09
N TRP A 94 0.24 25.81 -4.76
CA TRP A 94 1.04 26.72 -3.97
C TRP A 94 2.22 25.96 -3.40
N LEU A 95 3.42 26.48 -3.60
CA LEU A 95 4.68 25.91 -3.17
C LEU A 95 5.23 26.76 -2.04
N ILE A 96 5.73 26.10 -1.00
CA ILE A 96 6.36 26.76 0.14
C ILE A 96 7.84 26.39 0.12
N SER A 97 8.69 27.39 -0.03
CA SER A 97 10.14 27.31 0.14
C SER A 97 10.53 27.75 1.55
N GLN A 98 11.83 27.77 1.86
CA GLN A 98 12.31 28.34 3.12
C GLN A 98 12.03 29.85 3.26
N ASP A 99 11.93 30.57 2.14
CA ASP A 99 11.85 32.03 2.15
C ASP A 99 10.50 32.60 1.73
N SER A 100 9.69 31.82 0.99
CA SER A 100 8.48 32.35 0.36
C SER A 100 7.46 31.28 -0.01
N ILE A 101 6.21 31.73 -0.16
CA ILE A 101 5.11 31.01 -0.80
C ILE A 101 4.97 31.52 -2.23
N LEU A 102 4.93 30.64 -3.22
CA LEU A 102 4.70 31.01 -4.61
C LEU A 102 3.68 30.10 -5.28
N ALA A 103 2.95 30.65 -6.24
CA ALA A 103 2.12 29.85 -7.11
C ALA A 103 3.01 29.10 -8.11
N PHE A 104 2.74 27.81 -8.33
CA PHE A 104 3.40 27.03 -9.37
C PHE A 104 3.28 27.72 -10.75
N ALA A 105 4.40 27.77 -11.46
CA ALA A 105 4.58 28.49 -12.73
C ALA A 105 4.49 30.03 -12.63
N LYS A 106 4.70 30.60 -11.43
CA LYS A 106 4.94 32.05 -11.24
C LYS A 106 6.28 32.29 -10.55
N ASP A 107 6.91 33.42 -10.86
CA ASP A 107 8.23 33.80 -10.32
C ASP A 107 8.14 34.72 -9.09
N THR A 108 6.97 35.28 -8.81
CA THR A 108 6.72 36.16 -7.67
C THR A 108 5.94 35.43 -6.58
N GLY A 109 6.38 35.63 -5.34
CA GLY A 109 5.81 35.00 -4.16
C GLY A 109 5.69 35.95 -2.98
N VAL A 110 5.00 35.47 -1.93
CA VAL A 110 4.87 36.15 -0.64
C VAL A 110 6.04 35.70 0.24
N PRO A 111 6.92 36.60 0.72
CA PRO A 111 8.01 36.22 1.60
C PRO A 111 7.46 35.73 2.95
N LEU A 112 8.05 34.67 3.50
CA LEU A 112 7.74 34.16 4.84
C LEU A 112 8.31 35.10 5.92
N PRO A 113 7.65 35.21 7.10
CA PRO A 113 8.16 36.00 8.22
C PRO A 113 9.39 35.31 8.81
N MET A 114 10.33 36.10 9.35
CA MET A 114 11.62 35.59 9.82
C MET A 114 11.45 34.47 10.86
N GLU A 115 10.49 34.64 11.76
CA GLU A 115 10.13 33.69 12.81
C GLU A 115 9.65 32.34 12.25
N ALA A 116 8.99 32.34 11.09
CA ALA A 116 8.59 31.10 10.43
C ALA A 116 9.72 30.46 9.61
N ARG A 117 10.78 31.21 9.25
CA ARG A 117 11.94 30.66 8.51
C ARG A 117 12.86 29.83 9.40
N ASP A 118 12.82 30.05 10.71
CA ASP A 118 13.55 29.28 11.71
C ASP A 118 12.90 27.91 12.01
N HIS A 119 11.72 27.65 11.45
CA HIS A 119 10.94 26.45 11.69
C HIS A 119 10.48 25.81 10.39
N ARG A 120 10.26 24.50 10.40
CA ARG A 120 9.71 23.81 9.24
C ARG A 120 8.24 24.18 9.05
N VAL A 121 7.86 24.58 7.83
CA VAL A 121 6.46 24.75 7.45
C VAL A 121 5.89 23.38 7.09
N ILE A 122 4.82 22.98 7.79
CA ILE A 122 4.24 21.63 7.74
C ILE A 122 2.95 21.62 6.93
N SER A 123 2.18 22.71 6.97
CA SER A 123 0.90 22.83 6.26
C SER A 123 0.68 24.23 5.72
N GLY A 124 -0.16 24.33 4.68
CA GLY A 124 -0.54 25.59 4.08
C GLY A 124 -1.97 25.56 3.55
N PHE A 125 -2.63 26.70 3.62
CA PHE A 125 -3.98 26.90 3.11
C PHE A 125 -4.13 28.33 2.57
N TYR A 126 -4.85 28.47 1.46
CA TYR A 126 -5.16 29.77 0.87
C TYR A 126 -6.68 30.00 0.94
N GLU A 127 -7.08 30.97 1.76
CA GLU A 127 -8.45 31.40 1.93
C GLU A 127 -8.79 32.46 0.89
N ARG A 128 -9.43 32.02 -0.19
CA ARG A 128 -9.73 32.88 -1.34
C ARG A 128 -10.77 33.96 -1.04
N SER A 129 -11.74 33.68 -0.17
CA SER A 129 -12.82 34.64 0.17
C SER A 129 -12.29 35.93 0.78
N THR A 130 -11.15 35.85 1.47
CA THR A 130 -10.52 37.00 2.14
C THR A 130 -9.12 37.32 1.61
N ASP A 131 -8.65 36.62 0.57
CA ASP A 131 -7.29 36.70 0.04
C ASP A 131 -6.19 36.53 1.12
N LYS A 132 -6.35 35.51 1.98
CA LYS A 132 -5.41 35.26 3.09
C LYS A 132 -4.67 33.94 2.93
N PHE A 133 -3.37 33.95 3.22
CA PHE A 133 -2.62 32.71 3.43
C PHE A 133 -2.63 32.33 4.90
N TYR A 134 -2.71 31.03 5.15
CA TYR A 134 -2.47 30.40 6.43
C TYR A 134 -1.34 29.39 6.27
N ILE A 135 -0.38 29.39 7.19
CA ILE A 135 0.67 28.38 7.26
C ILE A 135 0.77 27.83 8.68
N GLY A 136 0.95 26.53 8.77
CA GLY A 136 1.23 25.83 10.01
C GLY A 136 2.70 25.45 10.09
N THR A 137 3.36 25.75 11.20
CA THR A 137 4.75 25.37 11.47
C THR A 137 4.83 24.44 12.69
N GLU A 138 6.04 24.04 13.05
CA GLU A 138 6.34 23.34 14.31
C GLU A 138 6.04 24.18 15.56
N LYS A 139 5.77 25.49 15.41
CA LYS A 139 5.60 26.45 16.50
C LYS A 139 4.31 27.25 16.47
N GLY A 140 3.44 27.04 15.49
CA GLY A 140 2.10 27.64 15.52
C GLY A 140 1.53 27.95 14.15
N LEU A 141 0.39 28.63 14.18
CA LEU A 141 -0.37 29.07 13.02
C LEU A 141 -0.06 30.53 12.72
N TYR A 142 0.33 30.80 11.47
CA TYR A 142 0.51 32.16 10.97
C TYR A 142 -0.51 32.46 9.88
N SER A 143 -0.92 33.73 9.75
CA SER A 143 -1.69 34.21 8.62
C SER A 143 -1.09 35.44 7.98
N PHE A 144 -1.33 35.60 6.68
CA PHE A 144 -0.91 36.76 5.89
C PHE A 144 -2.09 37.37 5.14
N ASP A 145 -2.32 38.67 5.37
CA ASP A 145 -3.30 39.51 4.67
C ASP A 145 -2.68 40.85 4.21
N GLY A 146 -1.37 40.81 3.92
CA GLY A 146 -0.52 41.98 3.68
C GLY A 146 0.57 42.14 4.74
N GLN A 147 0.31 41.65 5.95
CA GLN A 147 1.31 41.48 7.02
C GLN A 147 1.16 40.12 7.68
N TRP A 148 2.28 39.56 8.16
CA TRP A 148 2.27 38.29 8.88
C TRP A 148 1.85 38.48 10.33
N GLN A 149 0.98 37.59 10.79
CA GLN A 149 0.50 37.55 12.17
C GLN A 149 0.57 36.12 12.70
N LEU A 150 1.17 35.94 13.88
CA LEU A 150 1.11 34.70 14.66
C LEU A 150 -0.19 34.67 15.46
N HIS A 151 -0.92 33.56 15.43
CA HIS A 151 -2.15 33.40 16.20
C HIS A 151 -1.82 32.97 17.63
N ASP A 152 -1.98 33.88 18.61
CA ASP A 152 -1.62 33.64 20.01
C ASP A 152 -2.33 32.45 20.68
N GLN A 153 -3.50 32.04 20.17
CA GLN A 153 -4.22 30.87 20.68
C GLN A 153 -3.65 29.55 20.16
N ILE A 154 -2.91 29.58 19.04
CA ILE A 154 -2.41 28.41 18.31
C ILE A 154 -0.90 28.59 18.08
N ARG A 155 -0.14 28.59 19.18
CA ARG A 155 1.31 28.80 19.23
C ARG A 155 1.97 27.79 20.17
N ASP A 156 3.28 27.63 20.03
CA ASP A 156 4.14 26.76 20.86
C ASP A 156 3.94 25.25 20.63
N PHE A 157 3.14 24.86 19.63
CA PHE A 157 2.95 23.48 19.19
C PHE A 157 2.79 23.38 17.67
N THR A 158 2.96 22.17 17.15
CA THR A 158 2.91 21.89 15.72
C THR A 158 1.49 22.00 15.15
N VAL A 159 1.37 22.65 14.00
CA VAL A 159 0.16 22.72 13.18
C VAL A 159 0.29 21.78 11.97
N ASN A 160 -0.35 20.62 12.06
CA ASN A 160 -0.20 19.51 11.11
C ASN A 160 -1.01 19.70 9.83
N ASP A 161 -2.23 20.25 9.91
CA ASP A 161 -3.08 20.44 8.73
C ASP A 161 -4.07 21.60 8.95
N ILE A 162 -4.47 22.24 7.84
CA ILE A 162 -5.38 23.39 7.81
C ILE A 162 -6.38 23.17 6.67
N LYS A 163 -7.68 23.18 6.99
CA LYS A 163 -8.75 23.00 6.01
C LYS A 163 -9.94 23.90 6.26
N SER A 164 -10.57 24.35 5.18
CA SER A 164 -11.92 24.92 5.26
C SER A 164 -12.88 23.88 5.83
N GLY A 165 -13.75 24.31 6.74
CA GLY A 165 -14.85 23.52 7.27
C GLY A 165 -16.18 23.89 6.61
N PHE A 166 -17.20 24.11 7.43
CA PHE A 166 -18.55 24.46 6.98
C PHE A 166 -18.71 25.98 6.83
N GLY A 167 -19.16 26.44 5.66
CA GLY A 167 -19.26 27.88 5.38
C GLY A 167 -17.88 28.53 5.40
N ASP A 168 -17.71 29.58 6.21
CA ASP A 168 -16.45 30.33 6.35
C ASP A 168 -15.56 29.82 7.50
N ASP A 169 -15.88 28.66 8.06
CA ASP A 169 -15.09 28.06 9.12
C ASP A 169 -13.73 27.60 8.62
N LEU A 170 -12.71 27.73 9.47
CA LEU A 170 -11.39 27.16 9.27
C LEU A 170 -11.09 26.17 10.39
N TRP A 171 -10.58 25.00 10.04
CA TRP A 171 -10.22 23.96 10.98
C TRP A 171 -8.72 23.69 10.92
N VAL A 172 -8.14 23.45 12.09
CA VAL A 172 -6.70 23.30 12.25
C VAL A 172 -6.43 22.10 13.14
N ALA A 173 -5.73 21.11 12.57
CA ALA A 173 -5.26 19.92 13.27
C ALA A 173 -3.88 20.21 13.87
N THR A 174 -3.72 19.97 15.17
CA THR A 174 -2.49 20.35 15.90
C THR A 174 -2.06 19.26 16.86
N MET A 175 -0.86 19.41 17.42
CA MET A 175 -0.38 18.56 18.52
C MET A 175 -0.94 18.97 19.90
N ASP A 176 -1.78 20.00 19.98
CA ASP A 176 -2.53 20.39 21.19
C ASP A 176 -3.94 20.94 20.83
N GLY A 177 -4.75 20.04 20.31
CA GLY A 177 -6.18 20.19 20.11
C GLY A 177 -6.60 20.28 18.65
N LEU A 178 -7.89 20.04 18.42
CA LEU A 178 -8.55 20.31 17.16
C LEU A 178 -9.22 21.69 17.23
N TRP A 179 -8.75 22.64 16.44
CA TRP A 179 -9.21 24.01 16.51
C TRP A 179 -10.19 24.34 15.39
N ARG A 180 -11.24 25.11 15.70
CA ARG A 180 -12.20 25.64 14.74
C ARG A 180 -12.31 27.15 14.90
N ARG A 181 -12.16 27.88 13.80
CA ARG A 181 -12.45 29.31 13.69
C ARG A 181 -13.93 29.48 13.39
N ASN A 182 -14.66 30.11 14.31
CA ASN A 182 -16.07 30.48 14.14
C ASN A 182 -16.22 31.98 14.44
N ASN A 183 -16.76 32.76 13.51
CA ASN A 183 -16.95 34.21 13.64
C ASN A 183 -15.68 34.93 14.12
N HIS A 184 -14.54 34.64 13.48
CA HIS A 184 -13.20 35.16 13.79
C HIS A 184 -12.56 34.72 15.11
N ASN A 185 -13.23 33.90 15.92
CA ASN A 185 -12.67 33.39 17.17
C ASN A 185 -12.25 31.93 17.03
N TRP A 186 -11.11 31.57 17.61
CA TRP A 186 -10.66 30.18 17.69
C TRP A 186 -11.25 29.50 18.91
N VAL A 187 -11.85 28.33 18.68
CA VAL A 187 -12.38 27.42 19.71
C VAL A 187 -11.61 26.10 19.61
N ASN A 188 -11.02 25.67 20.72
CA ASN A 188 -10.41 24.35 20.83
C ASN A 188 -11.51 23.32 21.13
N LEU A 189 -11.74 22.40 20.20
CA LEU A 189 -12.81 21.42 20.28
C LEU A 189 -12.55 20.35 21.35
N ASP A 190 -11.30 20.10 21.77
CA ASP A 190 -11.01 19.20 22.89
C ASP A 190 -11.50 19.73 24.23
N ASN A 191 -11.75 21.04 24.33
CA ASN A 191 -12.32 21.62 25.55
C ASN A 191 -13.86 21.54 25.58
N VAL A 192 -14.50 21.14 24.48
CA VAL A 192 -15.97 21.23 24.35
C VAL A 192 -16.66 19.98 23.77
N LEU A 193 -15.97 19.18 22.97
CA LEU A 193 -16.59 18.12 22.15
C LEU A 193 -15.73 16.86 22.03
N MET A 194 -14.41 16.99 21.83
CA MET A 194 -13.59 15.83 21.45
C MET A 194 -13.32 14.91 22.64
N ALA A 195 -13.19 13.61 22.36
CA ALA A 195 -12.92 12.60 23.37
C ALA A 195 -11.47 12.69 23.88
N GLU A 196 -11.27 12.53 25.19
CA GLU A 196 -9.95 12.51 25.83
C GLU A 196 -8.99 11.48 25.22
N ALA A 197 -9.51 10.37 24.71
CA ALA A 197 -8.73 9.30 24.08
C ALA A 197 -8.00 9.72 22.78
N ASN A 198 -8.33 10.90 22.21
CA ASN A 198 -7.57 11.46 21.10
C ASN A 198 -6.24 12.10 21.54
N ASP A 199 -5.98 12.19 22.85
CA ASP A 199 -4.78 12.78 23.45
C ASP A 199 -4.51 14.22 22.97
N ARG A 200 -5.57 14.92 22.56
CA ARG A 200 -5.53 16.26 21.97
C ARG A 200 -4.59 16.35 20.75
N GLN A 201 -4.34 15.25 20.05
CA GLN A 201 -3.44 15.22 18.89
C GLN A 201 -4.22 14.94 17.62
N TYR A 202 -3.98 15.76 16.60
CA TYR A 202 -4.65 15.65 15.31
C TYR A 202 -3.66 15.86 14.17
N PHE A 203 -3.72 15.01 13.14
CA PHE A 203 -2.67 14.95 12.12
C PHE A 203 -3.12 15.35 10.72
N SER A 204 -4.34 15.00 10.31
CA SER A 204 -4.84 15.32 8.97
C SER A 204 -6.32 15.67 8.99
N LEU A 205 -6.72 16.56 8.07
CA LEU A 205 -8.08 17.00 7.84
C LEU A 205 -8.49 16.78 6.37
N MET A 206 -9.73 16.37 6.14
CA MET A 206 -10.26 16.20 4.79
C MET A 206 -11.77 16.46 4.74
N ASN A 207 -12.21 17.31 3.81
CA ASN A 207 -13.63 17.42 3.48
C ASN A 207 -14.07 16.17 2.71
N ILE A 208 -15.14 15.52 3.16
CA ILE A 208 -15.69 14.30 2.55
C ILE A 208 -17.19 14.48 2.30
N ASP A 209 -17.81 13.54 1.58
CA ASP A 209 -19.26 13.55 1.28
C ASP A 209 -19.74 14.90 0.73
N SER A 210 -19.02 15.43 -0.27
CA SER A 210 -19.28 16.75 -0.87
C SER A 210 -19.29 17.90 0.15
N GLY A 211 -18.51 17.77 1.23
CA GLY A 211 -18.40 18.77 2.30
C GLY A 211 -19.44 18.61 3.41
N ALA A 212 -20.18 17.49 3.46
CA ALA A 212 -21.12 17.21 4.55
C ALA A 212 -20.42 16.88 5.87
N TYR A 213 -19.22 16.31 5.80
CA TYR A 213 -18.38 16.05 6.97
C TYR A 213 -16.96 16.60 6.77
N LEU A 214 -16.36 16.98 7.89
CA LEU A 214 -14.92 17.13 8.01
C LEU A 214 -14.36 15.89 8.70
N ALA A 215 -13.56 15.10 7.97
CA ALA A 215 -12.79 14.00 8.52
C ALA A 215 -11.52 14.50 9.20
N TYR A 216 -11.14 13.86 10.30
CA TYR A 216 -9.92 14.11 11.07
C TYR A 216 -9.23 12.79 11.44
N SER A 217 -7.92 12.82 11.65
CA SER A 217 -7.17 11.72 12.28
C SER A 217 -6.56 12.14 13.61
N ALA A 218 -6.52 11.18 14.54
CA ALA A 218 -5.89 11.27 15.86
C ALA A 218 -4.97 10.03 16.09
N PRO A 219 -4.27 9.88 17.23
CA PRO A 219 -3.26 8.84 17.39
C PRO A 219 -3.74 7.41 17.10
N LEU A 220 -4.96 7.10 17.53
CA LEU A 220 -5.54 5.74 17.42
C LEU A 220 -6.92 5.74 16.76
N SER A 221 -7.31 6.84 16.12
CA SER A 221 -8.63 6.97 15.51
C SER A 221 -8.64 7.83 14.26
N VAL A 222 -9.63 7.59 13.41
CA VAL A 222 -10.05 8.48 12.33
C VAL A 222 -11.53 8.72 12.52
N GLY A 223 -11.97 9.97 12.51
CA GLY A 223 -13.38 10.31 12.69
C GLY A 223 -13.85 11.33 11.67
N GLY A 224 -15.16 11.55 11.63
CA GLY A 224 -15.78 12.60 10.84
C GLY A 224 -16.84 13.32 11.65
N ILE A 225 -16.91 14.64 11.50
CA ILE A 225 -17.87 15.51 12.18
C ILE A 225 -18.66 16.25 11.11
N ALA A 226 -19.98 16.21 11.19
CA ALA A 226 -20.90 16.97 10.33
C ALA A 226 -21.26 18.31 10.95
N ARG A 227 -21.87 19.19 10.16
CA ARG A 227 -22.28 20.54 10.60
C ARG A 227 -23.27 20.52 11.76
N ASP A 228 -24.16 19.54 11.81
CA ASP A 228 -25.18 19.38 12.85
C ASP A 228 -24.67 18.64 14.11
N GLY A 229 -23.39 18.27 14.14
CA GLY A 229 -22.77 17.54 15.25
C GLY A 229 -22.87 16.02 15.14
N ASN A 230 -23.54 15.48 14.11
CA ASN A 230 -23.46 14.05 13.80
C ASN A 230 -22.01 13.68 13.53
N HIS A 231 -21.58 12.53 14.05
CA HIS A 231 -20.19 12.11 13.94
C HIS A 231 -20.06 10.59 13.90
N TRP A 232 -18.92 10.15 13.40
CA TRP A 232 -18.51 8.75 13.38
C TRP A 232 -17.03 8.65 13.73
N VAL A 233 -16.61 7.49 14.23
CA VAL A 233 -15.21 7.20 14.59
C VAL A 233 -14.86 5.78 14.22
N TRP A 234 -13.69 5.60 13.59
CA TRP A 234 -13.01 4.34 13.41
C TRP A 234 -11.81 4.25 14.35
N SER A 235 -11.71 3.11 15.02
CA SER A 235 -10.59 2.76 15.90
C SER A 235 -10.14 1.32 15.62
N GLY A 236 -9.20 0.80 16.41
CA GLY A 236 -8.81 -0.61 16.36
C GLY A 236 -10.02 -1.56 16.48
N ASN A 237 -11.02 -1.22 17.30
CA ASN A 237 -12.24 -2.02 17.45
C ASN A 237 -13.11 -2.02 16.17
N SER A 238 -12.97 -1.01 15.32
CA SER A 238 -13.66 -0.89 14.02
C SER A 238 -12.84 -1.50 12.87
N GLY A 239 -11.65 -2.02 13.16
CA GLY A 239 -10.74 -2.62 12.18
C GLY A 239 -9.65 -1.70 11.64
N LEU A 240 -9.47 -0.48 12.16
CA LEU A 240 -8.34 0.39 11.80
C LEU A 240 -7.03 -0.32 12.20
N PRO A 241 -6.17 -0.72 11.26
CA PRO A 241 -5.06 -1.63 11.54
C PRO A 241 -3.83 -0.93 12.17
N TYR A 242 -3.67 0.37 11.94
CA TYR A 242 -2.51 1.13 12.39
C TYR A 242 -2.83 2.62 12.55
N GLY A 243 -2.17 3.27 13.50
CA GLY A 243 -2.16 4.72 13.70
C GLY A 243 -0.81 5.15 14.31
N PRO A 244 -0.48 6.45 14.32
CA PRO A 244 -1.29 7.56 13.84
C PRO A 244 -1.46 7.56 12.32
N VAL A 245 -2.66 7.94 11.87
CA VAL A 245 -2.90 8.28 10.46
C VAL A 245 -2.46 9.71 10.24
N THR A 246 -1.45 9.91 9.40
CA THR A 246 -0.86 11.24 9.12
C THR A 246 -1.45 11.90 7.89
N LEU A 247 -2.25 11.18 7.12
CA LEU A 247 -2.79 11.64 5.85
C LEU A 247 -4.15 11.01 5.57
N ILE A 248 -5.15 11.83 5.25
CA ILE A 248 -6.45 11.37 4.75
C ILE A 248 -6.64 11.81 3.30
N ARG A 249 -7.04 10.86 2.45
CA ARG A 249 -7.56 11.10 1.11
C ARG A 249 -8.84 10.32 0.94
N ALA A 250 -9.85 10.95 0.36
CA ALA A 250 -11.12 10.29 0.09
C ALA A 250 -11.55 10.58 -1.34
N ARG A 251 -12.13 9.57 -1.98
CA ARG A 251 -12.83 9.69 -3.26
C ARG A 251 -14.05 8.78 -3.19
N GLU A 252 -15.23 9.37 -3.38
CA GLU A 252 -16.50 8.68 -3.14
C GLU A 252 -16.52 8.08 -1.72
N ASN A 253 -16.91 6.81 -1.57
CA ASN A 253 -16.93 6.13 -0.28
C ASN A 253 -15.60 5.43 0.07
N THR A 254 -14.53 5.66 -0.69
CA THR A 254 -13.23 5.03 -0.45
C THR A 254 -12.28 6.00 0.23
N PHE A 255 -11.80 5.60 1.41
CA PHE A 255 -10.78 6.31 2.16
C PHE A 255 -9.43 5.65 1.95
N TRP A 256 -8.43 6.48 1.71
CA TRP A 256 -7.03 6.14 1.74
C TRP A 256 -6.36 6.90 2.87
N LEU A 257 -5.70 6.16 3.75
CA LEU A 257 -5.06 6.67 4.95
C LEU A 257 -3.56 6.39 4.86
N GLY A 258 -2.74 7.42 4.93
CA GLY A 258 -1.28 7.30 5.02
C GLY A 258 -0.83 7.23 6.47
N THR A 259 0.21 6.44 6.73
CA THR A 259 0.83 6.29 8.05
C THR A 259 2.35 6.18 7.90
N SER A 260 3.08 6.21 9.02
CA SER A 260 4.52 5.89 9.04
C SER A 260 4.82 4.42 8.72
N MET A 261 3.81 3.54 8.77
CA MET A 261 3.91 2.11 8.52
C MET A 261 2.84 1.67 7.53
N GLY A 262 2.94 2.14 6.30
CA GLY A 262 2.13 1.70 5.17
C GLY A 262 0.87 2.53 4.95
N ALA A 263 0.13 2.14 3.92
CA ALA A 263 -1.17 2.75 3.59
C ALA A 263 -2.32 1.84 4.01
N ILE A 264 -3.46 2.44 4.29
CA ILE A 264 -4.70 1.73 4.63
C ILE A 264 -5.78 2.21 3.66
N ARG A 265 -6.51 1.27 3.05
CA ARG A 265 -7.73 1.57 2.31
C ARG A 265 -8.94 1.08 3.07
N ARG A 266 -9.94 1.93 3.24
CA ARG A 266 -11.29 1.54 3.69
C ARG A 266 -12.27 1.79 2.55
N ASP A 267 -12.77 0.71 1.97
CA ASP A 267 -13.92 0.71 1.05
C ASP A 267 -15.17 0.27 1.81
N ASP A 268 -16.37 0.35 1.21
CA ASP A 268 -17.65 0.00 1.86
C ASP A 268 -17.68 -1.38 2.54
N LYS A 269 -16.84 -2.32 2.10
CA LYS A 269 -16.88 -3.73 2.53
C LYS A 269 -15.80 -4.07 3.54
N SER A 270 -14.62 -3.44 3.44
CA SER A 270 -13.41 -3.99 4.04
C SER A 270 -12.28 -2.99 4.25
N TRP A 271 -11.40 -3.36 5.17
CA TRP A 271 -10.11 -2.73 5.38
C TRP A 271 -9.03 -3.49 4.60
N HIS A 272 -8.15 -2.75 3.93
CA HIS A 272 -6.97 -3.27 3.25
C HIS A 272 -5.74 -2.56 3.79
N TYR A 273 -4.65 -3.30 3.98
CA TYR A 273 -3.41 -2.78 4.54
C TYR A 273 -2.22 -3.08 3.62
N TYR A 274 -1.49 -2.03 3.25
CA TYR A 274 -0.43 -2.03 2.27
C TYR A 274 0.91 -1.74 2.95
N LEU A 275 1.68 -2.80 3.21
CA LEU A 275 3.00 -2.69 3.83
C LEU A 275 4.00 -3.67 3.21
N GLY A 276 5.27 -3.27 3.24
CA GLY A 276 6.43 -4.06 2.84
C GLY A 276 6.56 -4.17 1.32
N LYS A 277 7.70 -4.73 0.86
CA LYS A 277 8.11 -4.76 -0.56
C LYS A 277 7.12 -5.38 -1.55
N ARG A 278 6.07 -6.04 -1.05
CA ARG A 278 4.92 -6.45 -1.88
C ARG A 278 4.16 -5.25 -2.43
N TRP A 279 4.00 -4.20 -1.63
CA TRP A 279 3.15 -3.04 -1.90
C TRP A 279 3.93 -1.73 -1.91
N LEU A 280 4.91 -1.56 -1.03
CA LEU A 280 5.69 -0.34 -0.86
C LEU A 280 7.18 -0.68 -0.70
N GLU A 281 8.06 0.10 -1.32
CA GLU A 281 9.52 -0.09 -1.15
C GLU A 281 9.98 0.33 0.25
N GLU A 282 9.34 1.37 0.80
CA GLU A 282 9.57 1.94 2.12
C GLU A 282 8.25 2.02 2.91
N PRO A 283 8.27 1.95 4.25
CA PRO A 283 7.04 1.91 5.04
C PRO A 283 6.33 3.27 5.12
N GLU A 284 7.05 4.39 5.15
CA GLU A 284 6.46 5.70 5.37
C GLU A 284 5.72 6.21 4.13
N VAL A 285 4.42 6.52 4.29
CA VAL A 285 3.58 7.08 3.23
C VAL A 285 3.48 8.59 3.42
N VAL A 286 4.02 9.35 2.47
CA VAL A 286 4.10 10.83 2.52
C VAL A 286 2.97 11.51 1.75
N ASP A 287 2.46 10.88 0.69
CA ASP A 287 1.27 11.35 -0.02
C ASP A 287 0.54 10.19 -0.71
N ILE A 288 -0.76 10.39 -0.95
CA ILE A 288 -1.60 9.44 -1.68
C ILE A 288 -2.38 10.21 -2.73
N LEU A 289 -2.37 9.70 -3.95
CA LEU A 289 -3.09 10.25 -5.09
C LEU A 289 -4.07 9.21 -5.63
N PRO A 290 -5.34 9.22 -5.17
CA PRO A 290 -6.41 8.45 -5.79
C PRO A 290 -6.72 9.02 -7.17
N LEU A 291 -6.62 8.18 -8.20
CA LEU A 291 -7.00 8.47 -9.58
C LEU A 291 -8.28 7.69 -9.94
N GLU A 292 -8.70 7.75 -11.20
CA GLU A 292 -9.95 7.12 -11.63
C GLU A 292 -9.94 5.59 -11.46
N ASP A 293 -8.89 4.95 -11.96
CA ASP A 293 -8.73 3.49 -12.12
C ASP A 293 -7.60 2.90 -11.26
N ARG A 294 -6.86 3.75 -10.55
CA ARG A 294 -5.67 3.39 -9.79
C ARG A 294 -5.41 4.38 -8.66
N THR A 295 -4.45 4.07 -7.81
CA THR A 295 -4.01 4.96 -6.74
C THR A 295 -2.50 4.93 -6.66
N TRP A 296 -1.87 6.09 -6.56
CA TRP A 296 -0.44 6.20 -6.30
C TRP A 296 -0.22 6.38 -4.81
N LEU A 297 0.63 5.53 -4.24
CA LEU A 297 1.13 5.64 -2.88
C LEU A 297 2.58 6.15 -2.97
N ALA A 298 2.81 7.37 -2.49
CA ALA A 298 4.14 7.96 -2.45
C ALA A 298 4.78 7.73 -1.08
N THR A 299 6.04 7.32 -1.12
CA THR A 299 6.99 7.27 0.00
C THR A 299 8.10 8.31 -0.27
N PRO A 300 9.02 8.60 0.65
CA PRO A 300 10.06 9.61 0.41
C PRO A 300 10.85 9.37 -0.89
N ASN A 301 11.11 8.11 -1.28
CA ASN A 301 11.95 7.79 -2.44
C ASN A 301 11.31 6.80 -3.44
N SER A 302 10.01 6.57 -3.38
CA SER A 302 9.32 5.69 -4.34
C SER A 302 7.84 6.02 -4.51
N ILE A 303 7.30 5.68 -5.69
CA ILE A 303 5.85 5.69 -5.95
C ILE A 303 5.42 4.29 -6.35
N SER A 304 4.42 3.75 -5.64
CA SER A 304 3.75 2.49 -5.97
C SER A 304 2.35 2.76 -6.47
N GLU A 305 2.05 2.31 -7.69
CA GLU A 305 0.71 2.33 -8.26
C GLU A 305 -0.03 1.05 -7.87
N ILE A 306 -1.12 1.21 -7.14
CA ILE A 306 -2.10 0.17 -6.84
C ILE A 306 -3.20 0.26 -7.88
N LYS A 307 -3.43 -0.83 -8.62
CA LYS A 307 -4.50 -0.90 -9.62
C LYS A 307 -5.18 -2.25 -9.63
N GLU A 308 -6.41 -2.25 -10.10
CA GLU A 308 -7.15 -3.49 -10.36
C GLU A 308 -7.00 -3.88 -11.84
N ILE A 309 -6.68 -5.15 -12.08
CA ILE A 309 -6.74 -5.75 -13.41
C ILE A 309 -7.86 -6.79 -13.47
N ASN A 310 -8.47 -6.90 -14.63
CA ASN A 310 -9.41 -7.96 -14.93
C ASN A 310 -8.63 -9.25 -15.24
N ILE A 311 -8.87 -10.30 -14.46
CA ILE A 311 -8.26 -11.62 -14.65
C ILE A 311 -9.31 -12.71 -14.34
N ASN A 312 -9.19 -13.88 -14.95
CA ASN A 312 -9.99 -15.07 -14.58
C ASN A 312 -9.13 -16.08 -13.79
N LEU A 313 -9.75 -17.14 -13.27
CA LEU A 313 -9.03 -18.15 -12.48
C LEU A 313 -8.07 -19.01 -13.32
N ARG A 314 -8.31 -19.17 -14.62
CA ARG A 314 -7.46 -19.93 -15.55
C ARG A 314 -6.11 -19.23 -15.73
N ASP A 315 -6.13 -17.98 -16.16
CA ASP A 315 -4.93 -17.18 -16.40
C ASP A 315 -4.09 -17.07 -15.13
N LYS A 316 -4.76 -16.92 -13.98
CA LYS A 316 -4.09 -16.89 -12.68
C LYS A 316 -3.46 -18.23 -12.31
N ALA A 317 -4.13 -19.35 -12.56
CA ALA A 317 -3.58 -20.69 -12.33
C ALA A 317 -2.38 -20.96 -13.24
N GLU A 318 -2.48 -20.63 -14.54
CA GLU A 318 -1.39 -20.77 -15.51
C GLU A 318 -0.16 -19.93 -15.11
N PHE A 319 -0.38 -18.69 -14.63
CA PHE A 319 0.69 -17.87 -14.10
C PHE A 319 1.43 -18.57 -12.94
N TYR A 320 0.72 -19.05 -11.92
CA TYR A 320 1.38 -19.73 -10.80
C TYR A 320 2.01 -21.07 -11.18
N ASP A 321 1.39 -21.86 -12.06
CA ASP A 321 1.97 -23.10 -12.57
C ASP A 321 3.31 -22.82 -13.28
N SER A 322 3.37 -21.78 -14.12
CA SER A 322 4.61 -21.38 -14.78
C SER A 322 5.70 -20.98 -13.78
N LEU A 323 5.35 -20.23 -12.72
CA LEU A 323 6.30 -19.86 -11.66
C LEU A 323 6.82 -21.09 -10.91
N ILE A 324 5.94 -22.05 -10.62
CA ILE A 324 6.32 -23.30 -9.96
C ILE A 324 7.31 -24.07 -10.83
N GLN A 325 7.05 -24.19 -12.14
CA GLN A 325 7.95 -24.88 -13.05
C GLN A 325 9.32 -24.21 -13.17
N ILE A 326 9.36 -22.88 -13.25
CA ILE A 326 10.61 -22.14 -13.46
C ILE A 326 11.45 -22.07 -12.18
N ARG A 327 10.82 -21.94 -11.00
CA ARG A 327 11.53 -21.56 -9.76
C ARG A 327 11.49 -22.59 -8.64
N HIS A 328 10.53 -23.49 -8.64
CA HIS A 328 10.27 -24.39 -7.53
C HIS A 328 10.44 -25.86 -7.89
N ASN A 329 10.44 -26.21 -9.18
CA ASN A 329 10.57 -27.58 -9.63
C ASN A 329 12.02 -28.07 -9.56
N ARG A 330 12.31 -28.98 -8.62
CA ARG A 330 13.61 -29.59 -8.38
C ARG A 330 13.49 -31.11 -8.54
N LEU A 331 13.86 -31.64 -9.71
CA LEU A 331 13.73 -33.07 -10.04
C LEU A 331 12.29 -33.62 -9.88
N GLY A 332 11.27 -32.78 -10.14
CA GLY A 332 9.87 -33.14 -9.91
C GLY A 332 9.34 -32.84 -8.52
N LEU A 333 10.21 -32.57 -7.54
CA LEU A 333 9.82 -32.08 -6.23
C LEU A 333 9.53 -30.58 -6.28
N ILE A 334 8.43 -30.14 -5.65
CA ILE A 334 8.12 -28.72 -5.48
C ILE A 334 8.79 -28.22 -4.21
N ASN A 335 9.83 -27.41 -4.42
CA ASN A 335 10.80 -26.99 -3.44
C ASN A 335 10.67 -25.49 -3.11
N ARG A 336 11.25 -25.07 -1.99
CA ARG A 336 11.36 -23.64 -1.66
C ARG A 336 12.38 -22.98 -2.58
N SER A 337 11.98 -21.87 -3.19
CA SER A 337 12.90 -21.00 -3.93
C SER A 337 13.36 -19.83 -3.06
N ARG A 338 14.62 -19.43 -3.19
CA ARG A 338 15.17 -18.21 -2.56
C ARG A 338 15.66 -17.24 -3.62
N LEU A 339 15.61 -15.95 -3.30
CA LEU A 339 16.28 -14.92 -4.08
C LEU A 339 17.58 -14.56 -3.37
N THR A 340 18.70 -14.55 -4.10
CA THR A 340 19.97 -14.06 -3.55
C THR A 340 19.91 -12.55 -3.31
N ILE A 341 19.22 -11.83 -4.20
CA ILE A 341 18.96 -10.40 -4.09
C ILE A 341 17.46 -10.20 -3.84
N PRO A 342 17.03 -9.70 -2.66
CA PRO A 342 15.62 -9.50 -2.36
C PRO A 342 14.92 -8.61 -3.40
N GLY A 343 13.88 -9.16 -4.05
CA GLY A 343 13.10 -8.46 -5.09
C GLY A 343 13.55 -8.72 -6.52
N ASP A 344 14.78 -9.21 -6.74
CA ASP A 344 15.26 -9.59 -8.07
C ASP A 344 14.99 -11.07 -8.35
N ILE A 345 13.91 -11.30 -9.09
CA ILE A 345 13.43 -12.65 -9.46
C ILE A 345 14.37 -13.40 -10.43
N SER A 346 15.38 -12.73 -11.01
CA SER A 346 16.41 -13.38 -11.84
C SER A 346 17.44 -14.12 -11.00
N THR A 347 17.58 -13.75 -9.72
CA THR A 347 18.48 -14.40 -8.75
C THR A 347 17.85 -15.59 -8.02
N SER A 348 16.69 -16.04 -8.52
CA SER A 348 15.95 -17.17 -7.99
C SER A 348 16.75 -18.46 -8.13
N HIS A 349 16.88 -19.19 -7.04
CA HIS A 349 17.49 -20.51 -7.03
C HIS A 349 16.79 -21.44 -6.03
N ALA A 350 16.73 -22.73 -6.38
CA ALA A 350 16.25 -23.77 -5.48
C ALA A 350 17.37 -24.20 -4.52
N ILE A 351 16.99 -24.69 -3.34
CA ILE A 351 17.95 -25.27 -2.38
C ILE A 351 17.55 -26.70 -2.09
N ASN A 352 18.51 -27.62 -2.16
CA ASN A 352 18.31 -29.01 -1.76
C ASN A 352 18.18 -29.10 -0.24
N GLN A 353 16.96 -28.89 0.27
CA GLN A 353 16.61 -29.01 1.69
C GLN A 353 16.02 -30.38 2.00
N ASP A 354 15.86 -30.66 3.28
CA ASP A 354 15.51 -31.99 3.80
C ASP A 354 13.99 -32.26 3.90
N ASN A 355 13.15 -31.47 3.22
CA ASN A 355 11.69 -31.58 3.29
C ASN A 355 10.98 -31.03 2.04
N ASP A 356 10.54 -31.92 1.16
CA ASP A 356 9.82 -31.54 -0.07
C ASP A 356 8.47 -32.24 -0.28
N GLY A 357 8.10 -33.21 0.57
CA GLY A 357 6.91 -34.05 0.35
C GLY A 357 5.58 -33.27 0.34
N LEU A 358 5.36 -32.38 1.31
CA LEU A 358 4.06 -31.70 1.49
C LEU A 358 3.68 -30.80 0.30
N TRP A 359 4.59 -29.92 -0.11
CA TRP A 359 4.33 -28.99 -1.23
C TRP A 359 4.20 -29.73 -2.56
N THR A 360 5.00 -30.79 -2.75
CA THR A 360 4.92 -31.66 -3.92
C THR A 360 3.56 -32.39 -3.99
N ALA A 361 3.09 -32.95 -2.87
CA ALA A 361 1.76 -33.57 -2.79
C ALA A 361 0.63 -32.58 -3.05
N THR A 362 0.73 -31.35 -2.53
CA THR A 362 -0.26 -30.30 -2.77
C THR A 362 -0.33 -29.92 -4.25
N TYR A 363 0.82 -29.79 -4.91
CA TYR A 363 0.90 -29.52 -6.34
C TYR A 363 0.35 -30.69 -7.18
N LEU A 364 0.67 -31.93 -6.82
CA LEU A 364 0.10 -33.12 -7.46
C LEU A 364 -1.44 -33.07 -7.43
N VAL A 365 -2.00 -32.84 -6.24
CA VAL A 365 -3.46 -32.74 -6.06
C VAL A 365 -4.04 -31.62 -6.92
N ALA A 366 -3.40 -30.45 -6.96
CA ALA A 366 -3.83 -29.34 -7.80
C ALA A 366 -3.86 -29.71 -9.30
N GLN A 367 -2.82 -30.39 -9.81
CA GLN A 367 -2.77 -30.83 -11.20
C GLN A 367 -3.79 -31.94 -11.50
N CYS A 368 -4.06 -32.85 -10.55
CA CYS A 368 -5.15 -33.83 -10.67
C CYS A 368 -6.52 -33.16 -10.78
N PHE A 369 -6.80 -32.14 -9.96
CA PHE A 369 -8.04 -31.36 -10.05
C PHE A 369 -8.12 -30.57 -11.35
N ARG A 370 -7.01 -29.95 -11.79
CA ARG A 370 -6.93 -29.27 -13.10
C ARG A 370 -7.26 -30.25 -14.24
N TYR A 371 -6.69 -31.45 -14.24
CA TYR A 371 -7.03 -32.48 -15.23
C TYR A 371 -8.49 -32.91 -15.14
N ALA A 372 -9.00 -33.17 -13.93
CA ALA A 372 -10.38 -33.59 -13.75
C ALA A 372 -11.38 -32.57 -14.34
N ALA A 373 -11.12 -31.27 -14.11
CA ALA A 373 -11.96 -30.16 -14.54
C ALA A 373 -11.80 -29.79 -16.03
N THR A 374 -10.57 -29.85 -16.57
CA THR A 374 -10.27 -29.31 -17.91
C THR A 374 -9.96 -30.38 -18.95
N LYS A 375 -9.62 -31.60 -18.51
CA LYS A 375 -9.05 -32.68 -19.34
C LYS A 375 -7.75 -32.30 -20.06
N SER A 376 -7.03 -31.28 -19.58
CA SER A 376 -5.77 -30.83 -20.18
C SER A 376 -4.67 -31.89 -20.08
N GLU A 377 -4.13 -32.34 -21.21
CA GLU A 377 -3.06 -33.33 -21.23
C GLU A 377 -1.79 -32.84 -20.50
N GLU A 378 -1.48 -31.54 -20.60
CA GLU A 378 -0.37 -30.93 -19.86
C GLU A 378 -0.52 -31.15 -18.33
N SER A 379 -1.73 -30.91 -17.79
CA SER A 379 -1.97 -31.12 -16.36
C SER A 379 -1.85 -32.59 -15.94
N ARG A 380 -2.18 -33.52 -16.85
CA ARG A 380 -1.97 -34.96 -16.64
C ARG A 380 -0.50 -35.31 -16.60
N GLU A 381 0.29 -34.81 -17.55
CA GLU A 381 1.75 -35.02 -17.58
C GLU A 381 2.43 -34.45 -16.34
N LEU A 382 2.05 -33.23 -15.92
CA LEU A 382 2.55 -32.60 -14.70
C LEU A 382 2.17 -33.41 -13.46
N ALA A 383 0.95 -33.94 -13.38
CA ALA A 383 0.53 -34.80 -12.29
C ALA A 383 1.35 -36.10 -12.25
N ILE A 384 1.52 -36.80 -13.38
CA ILE A 384 2.29 -38.05 -13.45
C ILE A 384 3.73 -37.81 -12.98
N ARG A 385 4.40 -36.81 -13.53
CA ARG A 385 5.78 -36.46 -13.16
C ARG A 385 5.92 -36.11 -11.68
N THR A 386 4.95 -35.39 -11.12
CA THR A 386 4.95 -34.99 -9.70
C THR A 386 4.70 -36.21 -8.81
N TYR A 387 3.82 -37.13 -9.23
CA TYR A 387 3.61 -38.40 -8.55
C TYR A 387 4.88 -39.26 -8.55
N GLU A 388 5.55 -39.39 -9.69
CA GLU A 388 6.81 -40.15 -9.80
C GLU A 388 7.89 -39.58 -8.86
N ALA A 389 7.95 -38.26 -8.68
CA ALA A 389 8.83 -37.64 -7.71
C ALA A 389 8.46 -37.96 -6.25
N LEU A 390 7.17 -38.03 -5.92
CA LEU A 390 6.70 -38.46 -4.59
C LEU A 390 6.97 -39.95 -4.34
N GLU A 391 6.67 -40.81 -5.31
CA GLU A 391 7.00 -42.23 -5.25
C GLU A 391 8.51 -42.44 -5.10
N ARG A 392 9.32 -41.59 -5.75
CA ARG A 392 10.77 -41.63 -5.62
C ARG A 392 11.25 -41.38 -4.19
N LEU A 393 10.51 -40.62 -3.38
CA LEU A 393 10.85 -40.47 -1.95
C LEU A 393 10.83 -41.82 -1.22
N GLU A 394 9.92 -42.73 -1.56
CA GLU A 394 9.93 -44.10 -1.02
C GLU A 394 11.02 -44.96 -1.66
N THR A 395 11.07 -45.00 -2.99
CA THR A 395 11.96 -45.95 -3.67
C THR A 395 13.44 -45.62 -3.53
N VAL A 396 13.81 -44.37 -3.25
CA VAL A 396 15.22 -43.96 -3.08
C VAL A 396 15.87 -44.52 -1.82
N THR A 397 15.09 -44.95 -0.81
CA THR A 397 15.65 -45.51 0.43
C THR A 397 16.01 -46.99 0.31
N GLY A 398 15.43 -47.70 -0.69
CA GLY A 398 15.52 -49.15 -0.80
C GLY A 398 14.76 -49.93 0.28
N ILE A 399 14.02 -49.24 1.17
CA ILE A 399 13.28 -49.83 2.29
C ILE A 399 11.78 -49.59 2.07
N SER A 400 11.03 -50.67 1.85
CA SER A 400 9.58 -50.60 1.62
C SER A 400 8.85 -49.93 2.80
N GLY A 401 7.96 -48.98 2.49
CA GLY A 401 7.19 -48.23 3.49
C GLY A 401 7.99 -47.17 4.25
N TYR A 402 9.25 -46.91 3.88
CA TYR A 402 10.10 -45.93 4.54
C TYR A 402 10.49 -44.78 3.59
N PRO A 403 9.65 -43.74 3.46
CA PRO A 403 9.93 -42.61 2.59
C PRO A 403 11.03 -41.69 3.13
N ALA A 404 11.97 -41.35 2.27
CA ALA A 404 12.86 -40.21 2.45
C ALA A 404 12.05 -38.91 2.50
N ARG A 405 12.61 -37.88 3.14
CA ARG A 405 11.96 -36.57 3.23
C ARG A 405 12.31 -35.64 2.06
N SER A 406 13.37 -36.00 1.33
CA SER A 406 13.82 -35.37 0.10
C SER A 406 14.86 -36.29 -0.59
N PHE A 407 15.15 -36.04 -1.86
CA PHE A 407 16.30 -36.59 -2.57
C PHE A 407 17.00 -35.50 -3.40
N ALA A 408 18.27 -35.72 -3.71
CA ALA A 408 19.12 -34.86 -4.54
C ALA A 408 20.13 -35.74 -5.29
N ARG A 409 20.81 -35.19 -6.29
CA ARG A 409 21.92 -35.88 -6.96
C ARG A 409 23.13 -35.94 -6.03
N ALA A 410 24.04 -36.87 -6.28
CA ALA A 410 25.21 -37.07 -5.40
C ALA A 410 26.17 -35.87 -5.43
N GLU A 411 26.20 -35.13 -6.54
CA GLU A 411 26.98 -33.92 -6.77
C GLU A 411 26.29 -32.63 -6.29
N ASP A 412 25.01 -32.71 -5.91
CA ASP A 412 24.25 -31.55 -5.47
C ASP A 412 24.73 -31.06 -4.09
N VAL A 413 24.87 -29.74 -3.94
CA VAL A 413 25.06 -29.13 -2.61
C VAL A 413 23.75 -29.21 -1.84
N VAL A 414 23.79 -29.79 -0.64
CA VAL A 414 22.61 -29.96 0.24
C VAL A 414 22.66 -29.05 1.45
N GLU A 415 21.53 -28.42 1.79
CA GLU A 415 21.38 -27.67 3.03
C GLU A 415 20.97 -28.63 4.16
N GLN A 416 21.79 -28.69 5.19
CA GLN A 416 21.50 -29.47 6.37
C GLN A 416 20.38 -28.79 7.18
N SER A 417 19.40 -29.57 7.61
CA SER A 417 18.25 -29.02 8.35
C SER A 417 18.66 -28.43 9.69
N ARG A 418 17.98 -27.36 10.11
CA ARG A 418 18.14 -26.71 11.42
C ARG A 418 17.30 -27.34 12.55
N SER A 419 16.60 -28.44 12.26
CA SER A 419 15.83 -29.17 13.28
C SER A 419 16.76 -29.85 14.29
N PRO A 420 16.36 -29.96 15.56
CA PRO A 420 17.17 -30.61 16.60
C PRO A 420 17.35 -32.12 16.40
N HIS A 421 16.59 -32.75 15.50
CA HIS A 421 16.74 -34.18 15.20
C HIS A 421 17.86 -34.43 14.17
N PRO A 422 18.65 -35.51 14.33
CA PRO A 422 19.70 -35.86 13.38
C PRO A 422 19.08 -36.18 12.02
N LYS A 423 19.46 -35.38 11.03
CA LYS A 423 19.01 -35.55 9.65
C LYS A 423 20.27 -35.78 8.85
N LYS A 424 20.42 -36.93 8.21
CA LYS A 424 21.62 -37.24 7.42
C LYS A 424 21.19 -37.52 6.00
N TRP A 425 21.97 -37.01 5.06
CA TRP A 425 21.87 -37.42 3.67
C TRP A 425 22.64 -38.73 3.51
N HIS A 426 22.02 -39.69 2.84
CA HIS A 426 22.58 -41.01 2.59
C HIS A 426 22.64 -41.22 1.08
N ARG A 427 23.70 -41.86 0.60
CA ARG A 427 23.74 -42.36 -0.77
C ARG A 427 22.75 -43.53 -0.88
N SER A 428 21.87 -43.46 -1.86
CA SER A 428 20.88 -44.48 -2.20
C SER A 428 21.52 -45.68 -2.87
#